data_AF-A0A8S9BHF8-F1
#
_entry.id   AF-A0A8S9BHF8-F1
#
_cell.length_a   1.000
_cell.length_b   1.000
_cell.length_c   1.000
_cell.angle_alpha   90.00
_cell.angle_beta   90.00
_cell.angle_gamma   90.00
#
_symmetry.space_group_name_H-M   'P 1'
#
loop_
_entity.id
_entity.type
_entity.pdbx_description
1 polymer ?
#
loop_
_entity_poly.entity_id
_entity_poly.type
_entity_poly.pdbx_seq_one_letter_code
_entity_poly.pdbx_strand_id
1 'polypeptide(L)'
;MFANEWYFEPIAGEIASLVMLTVFEQLLMSKLVHVLRLGLHLRSLHDGEEATAVDTSAPSGKIAQKFVKKALSTWTDKDKFFPLRRSAPSLSLISNYLPLDDGVSAMTVFSICTLRAFGVGSQDAINELIKALHIPGSSTDIHQALISDRPDFKRIETTIQAQGKGTAKISRPVYGQLQIARASISTMLEKFWVFAEKVIKEDGSACTFEEVYTLICNTDIPTVPKYGLLAWLIASDLTEWKICEEPTIETLAEHMGVASDQRSSTKRGSPSGPNKALKRVEEEYKVFATIDGGEYIAPDLGVGLVNVWRVLEHPPACAPWLQELVEECRKAQCRALSVVDLEHMLCKIERYGGKTG
;
A
#
# COMPACT_ATOMS: atom_id res chain seq x y z
N MET A 1 12.28 25.94 15.24
CA MET A 1 11.14 25.26 15.89
C MET A 1 10.39 24.53 14.79
N PHE A 2 10.50 23.20 14.72
CA PHE A 2 9.95 22.41 13.61
C PHE A 2 8.41 22.46 13.62
N ALA A 3 7.79 22.59 12.45
CA ALA A 3 6.36 22.86 12.34
C ALA A 3 5.46 21.64 12.62
N ASN A 4 6.00 20.43 12.80
CA ASN A 4 5.27 19.26 13.29
C ASN A 4 6.27 18.27 13.89
N GLU A 5 6.33 18.15 15.21
CA GLU A 5 7.02 17.03 15.86
C GLU A 5 6.21 15.75 15.64
N TRP A 6 6.87 14.67 15.21
CA TRP A 6 6.23 13.39 14.94
C TRP A 6 6.47 12.46 16.14
N TYR A 7 5.39 11.89 16.69
CA TYR A 7 5.44 11.25 18.01
C TYR A 7 6.36 10.03 18.10
N PHE A 8 6.23 9.09 17.17
CA PHE A 8 7.02 7.85 17.13
C PHE A 8 8.37 7.97 16.39
N GLU A 9 8.91 9.18 16.23
CA GLU A 9 10.22 9.32 15.59
C GLU A 9 11.34 8.63 16.38
N PRO A 10 12.40 8.19 15.70
CA PRO A 10 13.61 7.72 16.37
C PRO A 10 14.21 8.81 17.26
N ILE A 11 14.70 8.41 18.44
CA ILE A 11 15.40 9.33 19.33
C ILE A 11 16.76 9.72 18.74
N ALA A 12 17.38 10.78 19.27
CA ALA A 12 18.65 11.31 18.74
C ALA A 12 19.76 10.24 18.64
N GLY A 13 19.86 9.34 19.62
CA GLY A 13 20.82 8.23 19.59
C GLY A 13 20.54 7.20 18.49
N GLU A 14 19.27 6.94 18.18
CA GLU A 14 18.86 6.04 17.11
C GLU A 14 19.21 6.64 15.74
N ILE A 15 18.91 7.93 15.51
CA ILE A 15 19.32 8.62 14.28
C ILE A 15 20.83 8.71 14.16
N ALA A 16 21.54 9.00 15.25
CA ALA A 16 23.00 9.07 15.25
C ALA A 16 23.65 7.72 14.89
N SER A 17 22.96 6.58 15.07
CA SER A 17 23.46 5.28 14.61
C SER A 17 23.43 5.10 13.08
N LEU A 18 22.73 6.00 12.37
CA LEU A 18 22.55 6.00 10.92
C LEU A 18 23.46 7.04 10.22
N VAL A 19 24.70 7.22 10.69
CA VAL A 19 25.67 8.19 10.14
C VAL A 19 26.00 7.99 8.65
N MET A 20 25.72 6.81 8.10
CA MET A 20 25.94 6.51 6.68
C MET A 20 24.92 7.21 5.77
N LEU A 21 23.80 7.65 6.32
CA LEU A 21 22.77 8.41 5.61
C LEU A 21 23.08 9.90 5.66
N THR A 22 22.82 10.60 4.56
CA THR A 22 22.80 12.06 4.50
C THR A 22 21.69 12.63 5.38
N VAL A 23 21.73 13.94 5.68
CA VAL A 23 20.71 14.60 6.50
C VAL A 23 19.30 14.44 5.93
N PHE A 24 19.14 14.59 4.61
CA PHE A 24 17.85 14.36 3.95
C PHE A 24 17.35 12.92 4.14
N GLU A 25 18.23 11.94 3.95
CA GLU A 25 17.90 10.52 4.10
C GLU A 25 17.60 10.15 5.56
N GLN A 26 18.29 10.75 6.53
CA GLN A 26 17.98 10.59 7.95
C GLN A 26 16.60 11.16 8.28
N LEU A 27 16.22 12.32 7.72
CA LEU A 27 14.88 12.88 7.88
C LEU A 27 13.82 11.96 7.25
N LEU A 28 14.06 11.44 6.04
CA LEU A 28 13.16 10.50 5.39
C LEU A 28 13.00 9.21 6.22
N MET A 29 14.12 8.64 6.67
CA MET A 29 14.13 7.46 7.54
C MET A 29 13.38 7.72 8.85
N SER A 30 13.54 8.89 9.46
CA SER A 30 12.80 9.29 10.67
C SER A 30 11.29 9.20 10.48
N LYS A 31 10.79 9.70 9.34
CA LYS A 31 9.36 9.65 9.02
C LYS A 31 8.88 8.22 8.72
N LEU A 32 9.69 7.41 8.05
CA LEU A 32 9.37 6.01 7.78
C LEU A 32 9.31 5.20 9.08
N VAL A 33 10.30 5.36 9.96
CA VAL A 33 10.34 4.71 11.28
C VAL A 33 9.13 5.11 12.13
N HIS A 34 8.77 6.40 12.14
CA HIS A 34 7.54 6.84 12.81
C HIS A 34 6.33 6.07 12.28
N VAL A 35 6.20 5.98 10.96
CA VAL A 35 5.08 5.32 10.31
C VAL A 35 5.06 3.82 10.63
N LEU A 36 6.21 3.13 10.61
CA LEU A 36 6.31 1.71 11.01
C LEU A 36 5.86 1.49 12.45
N ARG A 37 6.40 2.26 13.40
CA ARG A 37 6.04 2.20 14.83
C ARG A 37 4.56 2.49 15.06
N LEU A 38 4.01 3.49 14.36
CA LEU A 38 2.58 3.79 14.39
C LEU A 38 1.75 2.62 13.84
N GLY A 39 2.21 1.96 12.78
CA GLY A 39 1.56 0.78 12.22
C GLY A 39 1.50 -0.41 13.19
N LEU A 40 2.62 -0.70 13.86
CA LEU A 40 2.69 -1.74 14.89
C LEU A 40 1.76 -1.40 16.07
N HIS A 41 1.78 -0.14 16.54
CA HIS A 41 0.88 0.33 17.59
C HIS A 41 -0.59 0.16 17.22
N LEU A 42 -0.98 0.53 15.99
CA LEU A 42 -2.35 0.36 15.49
C LEU A 42 -2.76 -1.11 15.39
N ARG A 43 -1.82 -2.00 15.05
CA ARG A 43 -2.05 -3.44 14.98
C ARG A 43 -2.29 -4.02 16.37
N SER A 44 -1.43 -3.75 17.35
CA SER A 44 -1.63 -4.24 18.72
C SER A 44 -2.98 -3.78 19.29
N LEU A 45 -3.36 -2.52 19.07
CA LEU A 45 -4.71 -2.04 19.45
C LEU A 45 -5.83 -2.77 18.72
N HIS A 46 -5.62 -3.18 17.46
CA HIS A 46 -6.60 -3.92 16.70
C HIS A 46 -6.77 -5.35 17.19
N ASP A 47 -5.66 -6.01 17.55
CA ASP A 47 -5.61 -7.40 18.01
C ASP A 47 -6.04 -7.52 19.49
N GLY A 48 -6.35 -6.40 20.15
CA GLY A 48 -6.77 -6.35 21.55
C GLY A 48 -5.61 -6.51 22.54
N GLU A 49 -4.38 -6.34 22.08
CA GLU A 49 -3.18 -6.36 22.90
C GLU A 49 -3.01 -5.04 23.67
N GLU A 50 -2.31 -5.09 24.81
CA GLU A 50 -1.94 -3.89 25.56
C GLU A 50 -0.88 -3.10 24.80
N ALA A 51 -1.31 -2.12 23.99
CA ALA A 51 -0.42 -1.14 23.40
C ALA A 51 -0.17 0.01 24.37
N THR A 52 1.08 0.48 24.47
CA THR A 52 1.41 1.66 25.29
C THR A 52 0.58 2.87 24.89
N ALA A 53 -0.11 3.49 25.84
CA ALA A 53 -0.92 4.67 25.58
C ALA A 53 -0.06 5.82 25.02
N VAL A 54 -0.59 6.52 24.01
CA VAL A 54 0.05 7.72 23.45
C VAL A 54 0.03 8.83 24.49
N ASP A 55 1.20 9.30 24.91
CA ASP A 55 1.32 10.47 25.79
C ASP A 55 0.87 11.73 25.04
N THR A 56 -0.20 12.35 25.51
CA THR A 56 -0.81 13.55 24.90
C THR A 56 -0.36 14.86 25.56
N SER A 57 0.64 14.82 26.46
CA SER A 57 1.21 16.01 27.09
C SER A 57 1.88 16.94 26.06
N ALA A 58 2.54 16.37 25.05
CA ALA A 58 3.18 17.09 23.95
C ALA A 58 2.26 17.27 22.72
N PRO A 59 2.48 18.31 21.89
CA PRO A 59 1.72 18.52 20.65
C PRO A 59 1.77 17.33 19.67
N SER A 60 2.93 16.70 19.53
CA SER A 60 3.15 15.51 18.69
C SER A 60 2.24 14.35 19.09
N GLY A 61 2.10 14.10 20.39
CA GLY A 61 1.24 13.06 20.93
C GLY A 61 -0.25 13.32 20.72
N LYS A 62 -0.69 14.58 20.77
CA LYS A 62 -2.07 14.95 20.41
C LYS A 62 -2.38 14.66 18.94
N ILE A 63 -1.43 14.93 18.04
CA ILE A 63 -1.57 14.64 16.61
C ILE A 63 -1.63 13.11 16.39
N ALA A 64 -0.71 12.37 17.00
CA ALA A 64 -0.70 10.91 16.91
C ALA A 64 -2.00 10.30 17.45
N GLN A 65 -2.50 10.75 18.60
CA GLN A 65 -3.77 10.29 19.16
C GLN A 65 -4.97 10.59 18.25
N LYS A 66 -5.00 11.76 17.59
CA LYS A 66 -6.03 12.09 16.59
C LYS A 66 -5.97 11.14 15.40
N PHE A 67 -4.76 10.84 14.91
CA PHE A 67 -4.55 9.87 13.84
C PHE A 67 -5.01 8.48 14.25
N VAL A 68 -4.62 7.99 15.44
CA VAL A 68 -5.03 6.69 15.99
C VAL A 68 -6.55 6.59 16.11
N LYS A 69 -7.22 7.62 16.65
CA LYS A 69 -8.69 7.66 16.74
C LYS A 69 -9.35 7.59 15.36
N LYS A 70 -8.80 8.29 14.36
CA LYS A 70 -9.31 8.28 12.98
C LYS A 70 -9.04 6.95 12.26
N ALA A 71 -7.89 6.33 12.55
CA ALA A 71 -7.60 4.99 12.07
C ALA A 71 -8.61 3.99 12.61
N LEU A 72 -8.92 4.05 13.90
CA LEU A 72 -9.80 3.07 14.56
C LEU A 72 -11.30 3.38 14.46
N SER A 73 -11.71 4.48 13.81
CA SER A 73 -13.13 4.89 13.79
C SER A 73 -14.03 3.97 12.96
N THR A 74 -13.53 3.47 11.81
CA THR A 74 -14.24 2.50 10.97
C THR A 74 -13.24 1.54 10.33
N TRP A 75 -13.67 0.32 10.00
CA TRP A 75 -12.84 -0.64 9.27
C TRP A 75 -12.30 -0.06 7.95
N THR A 76 -13.14 0.68 7.24
CA THR A 76 -12.82 1.39 5.98
C THR A 76 -11.74 2.44 6.15
N ASP A 77 -11.76 3.17 7.26
CA ASP A 77 -10.77 4.20 7.53
C ASP A 77 -9.45 3.59 7.93
N LYS A 78 -9.44 2.46 8.64
CA LYS A 78 -8.19 1.75 9.01
C LYS A 78 -7.26 1.54 7.81
N ASP A 79 -7.75 1.04 6.66
CA ASP A 79 -6.90 0.83 5.46
C ASP A 79 -6.16 2.09 5.00
N LYS A 80 -6.80 3.27 5.15
CA LYS A 80 -6.19 4.55 4.78
C LYS A 80 -5.03 4.93 5.67
N PHE A 81 -4.96 4.39 6.88
CA PHE A 81 -4.01 4.78 7.92
C PHE A 81 -3.01 3.68 8.28
N PHE A 82 -3.27 2.42 7.93
CA PHE A 82 -2.33 1.31 8.14
C PHE A 82 -1.18 1.32 7.13
N PRO A 83 0.08 1.40 7.58
CA PRO A 83 1.24 1.53 6.69
C PRO A 83 1.80 0.21 6.19
N LEU A 84 1.70 -0.85 7.00
CA LEU A 84 2.07 -2.21 6.62
C LEU A 84 0.96 -2.79 5.75
N ARG A 85 1.26 -3.09 4.48
CA ARG A 85 0.24 -3.43 3.48
C ARG A 85 -0.47 -4.74 3.80
N ARG A 86 0.26 -5.85 3.99
CA ARG A 86 -0.33 -7.17 4.23
C ARG A 86 -1.17 -7.26 5.51
N SER A 87 -0.78 -6.53 6.54
CA SER A 87 -1.55 -6.43 7.78
C SER A 87 -2.64 -5.34 7.74
N ALA A 88 -2.82 -4.64 6.62
CA ALA A 88 -3.93 -3.70 6.47
C ALA A 88 -5.26 -4.46 6.46
N PRO A 89 -6.33 -3.95 7.09
CA PRO A 89 -7.52 -4.76 7.37
C PRO A 89 -8.22 -5.36 6.14
N SER A 90 -8.31 -4.64 5.01
CA SER A 90 -8.89 -5.20 3.79
C SER A 90 -8.02 -6.29 3.17
N LEU A 91 -6.70 -6.11 3.15
CA LEU A 91 -5.81 -7.10 2.54
C LEU A 91 -5.71 -8.36 3.42
N SER A 92 -5.63 -8.18 4.73
CA SER A 92 -5.74 -9.28 5.71
C SER A 92 -7.02 -10.08 5.51
N LEU A 93 -8.17 -9.40 5.37
CA LEU A 93 -9.45 -10.06 5.12
C LEU A 93 -9.47 -10.81 3.78
N ILE A 94 -8.94 -10.22 2.70
CA ILE A 94 -8.83 -10.91 1.40
C ILE A 94 -7.94 -12.15 1.53
N SER A 95 -6.78 -12.04 2.18
CA SER A 95 -5.85 -13.17 2.36
C SER A 95 -6.39 -14.28 3.26
N ASN A 96 -7.40 -14.01 4.10
CA ASN A 96 -8.08 -15.05 4.86
C ASN A 96 -9.00 -15.92 3.99
N TYR A 97 -9.54 -15.36 2.90
CA TYR A 97 -10.40 -16.10 1.96
C TYR A 97 -9.66 -16.62 0.73
N LEU A 98 -8.56 -15.97 0.37
CA LEU A 98 -7.64 -16.38 -0.68
C LEU A 98 -6.27 -16.61 -0.04
N PRO A 99 -5.98 -17.79 0.51
CA PRO A 99 -4.70 -18.05 1.16
C PRO A 99 -3.53 -17.89 0.18
N LEU A 100 -2.37 -17.50 0.70
CA LEU A 100 -1.25 -16.99 -0.10
C LEU A 100 -0.33 -18.07 -0.68
N ASP A 101 -0.50 -19.32 -0.26
CA ASP A 101 0.34 -20.46 -0.67
C ASP A 101 -0.42 -21.48 -1.54
N ASP A 102 -1.63 -21.13 -2.01
CA ASP A 102 -2.51 -22.04 -2.75
C ASP A 102 -2.41 -21.86 -4.27
N GLY A 103 -2.54 -22.98 -5.00
CA GLY A 103 -2.41 -23.07 -6.47
C GLY A 103 -3.07 -21.90 -7.20
N VAL A 104 -2.23 -21.08 -7.83
CA VAL A 104 -2.66 -19.86 -8.52
C VAL A 104 -3.41 -20.24 -9.80
N SER A 105 -4.60 -19.68 -9.98
CA SER A 105 -5.39 -19.83 -11.21
C SER A 105 -5.89 -18.48 -11.72
N ALA A 106 -6.48 -18.49 -12.92
CA ALA A 106 -7.15 -17.31 -13.45
C ALA A 106 -8.29 -16.85 -12.51
N MET A 107 -8.96 -17.78 -11.82
CA MET A 107 -9.98 -17.44 -10.83
C MET A 107 -9.37 -16.72 -9.62
N THR A 108 -8.16 -17.10 -9.18
CA THR A 108 -7.42 -16.38 -8.13
C THR A 108 -7.15 -14.92 -8.54
N VAL A 109 -6.56 -14.71 -9.72
CA VAL A 109 -6.25 -13.36 -10.24
C VAL A 109 -7.53 -12.53 -10.41
N PHE A 110 -8.57 -13.12 -10.98
CA PHE A 110 -9.86 -12.48 -11.18
C PHE A 110 -10.52 -12.07 -9.84
N SER A 111 -10.45 -12.94 -8.84
CA SER A 111 -10.98 -12.69 -7.50
C SER A 111 -10.23 -11.55 -6.82
N ILE A 112 -8.89 -11.52 -6.90
CA ILE A 112 -8.07 -10.42 -6.39
C ILE A 112 -8.47 -9.10 -7.07
N CYS A 113 -8.56 -9.08 -8.40
CA CYS A 113 -8.96 -7.88 -9.14
C CYS A 113 -10.34 -7.37 -8.72
N THR A 114 -11.31 -8.27 -8.59
CA THR A 114 -12.70 -7.96 -8.21
C THR A 114 -12.78 -7.44 -6.78
N LEU A 115 -12.13 -8.11 -5.83
CA LEU A 115 -12.09 -7.69 -4.43
C LEU A 115 -11.35 -6.36 -4.28
N ARG A 116 -10.25 -6.15 -5.00
CA ARG A 116 -9.49 -4.89 -4.98
C ARG A 116 -10.31 -3.71 -5.50
N ALA A 117 -11.00 -3.89 -6.62
CA ALA A 117 -11.81 -2.83 -7.24
C ALA A 117 -13.12 -2.56 -6.47
N PHE A 118 -13.79 -3.60 -5.99
CA PHE A 118 -15.16 -3.50 -5.48
C PHE A 118 -15.32 -3.78 -3.98
N GLY A 119 -14.43 -4.56 -3.36
CA GLY A 119 -14.54 -4.92 -1.95
C GLY A 119 -13.77 -3.99 -1.01
N VAL A 120 -12.53 -3.65 -1.35
CA VAL A 120 -11.60 -2.95 -0.44
C VAL A 120 -12.22 -1.69 0.16
N GLY A 121 -12.04 -1.55 1.47
CA GLY A 121 -12.66 -0.50 2.27
C GLY A 121 -14.06 -0.83 2.77
N SER A 122 -14.57 -2.05 2.61
CA SER A 122 -15.82 -2.47 3.24
C SER A 122 -15.78 -3.95 3.52
N GLN A 123 -15.78 -4.32 4.80
CA GLN A 123 -15.83 -5.72 5.22
C GLN A 123 -17.07 -6.42 4.65
N ASP A 124 -18.24 -5.77 4.70
CA ASP A 124 -19.47 -6.29 4.11
C ASP A 124 -19.33 -6.52 2.59
N ALA A 125 -18.75 -5.57 1.86
CA ALA A 125 -18.56 -5.71 0.42
C ALA A 125 -17.61 -6.87 0.08
N ILE A 126 -16.51 -7.04 0.83
CA ILE A 126 -15.60 -8.19 0.68
C ILE A 126 -16.36 -9.50 0.95
N ASN A 127 -17.05 -9.61 2.09
CA ASN A 127 -17.77 -10.81 2.47
C ASN A 127 -18.84 -11.21 1.44
N GLU A 128 -19.62 -10.26 0.93
CA GLU A 128 -20.64 -10.52 -0.08
C GLU A 128 -20.03 -10.90 -1.44
N LEU A 129 -18.90 -10.30 -1.82
CA LEU A 129 -18.20 -10.67 -3.05
C LEU A 129 -17.55 -12.06 -2.97
N ILE A 130 -16.96 -12.43 -1.83
CA ILE A 130 -16.44 -13.78 -1.59
C ILE A 130 -17.55 -14.82 -1.79
N LYS A 131 -18.74 -14.58 -1.23
CA LYS A 131 -19.91 -15.43 -1.46
C LYS A 131 -20.30 -15.47 -2.94
N ALA A 132 -20.27 -14.33 -3.64
CA ALA A 132 -20.62 -14.26 -5.06
C ALA A 132 -19.63 -14.99 -5.97
N LEU A 133 -18.34 -14.96 -5.60
CA LEU A 133 -17.24 -15.65 -6.27
C LEU A 133 -17.21 -17.17 -5.98
N HIS A 134 -18.12 -17.69 -5.14
CA HIS A 134 -18.14 -19.09 -4.69
C HIS A 134 -16.84 -19.55 -4.04
N ILE A 135 -16.12 -18.66 -3.38
CA ILE A 135 -14.92 -19.03 -2.62
C ILE A 135 -15.40 -19.65 -1.30
N PRO A 136 -15.23 -20.96 -1.05
CA PRO A 136 -15.69 -21.60 0.17
C PRO A 136 -14.86 -21.15 1.38
N GLY A 137 -15.45 -21.22 2.57
CA GLY A 137 -14.80 -20.75 3.80
C GLY A 137 -13.79 -21.73 4.43
N SER A 138 -13.60 -22.90 3.83
CA SER A 138 -12.73 -23.99 4.31
C SER A 138 -11.59 -24.25 3.32
N SER A 139 -10.35 -24.31 3.81
CA SER A 139 -9.13 -24.45 2.99
C SER A 139 -9.14 -25.66 2.05
N THR A 140 -9.72 -26.79 2.45
CA THR A 140 -9.82 -28.00 1.62
C THR A 140 -10.73 -27.85 0.40
N ASP A 141 -11.72 -26.95 0.43
CA ASP A 141 -12.69 -26.78 -0.67
C ASP A 141 -12.29 -25.63 -1.62
N ILE A 142 -11.37 -24.75 -1.20
CA ILE A 142 -10.92 -23.58 -1.99
C ILE A 142 -10.26 -24.02 -3.30
N HIS A 143 -9.41 -25.04 -3.27
CA HIS A 143 -8.72 -25.52 -4.46
C HIS A 143 -9.68 -25.99 -5.55
N GLN A 144 -10.78 -26.66 -5.19
CA GLN A 144 -11.73 -27.19 -6.17
C GLN A 144 -12.61 -26.08 -6.77
N ALA A 145 -12.90 -25.02 -6.02
CA ALA A 145 -13.62 -23.85 -6.50
C ALA A 145 -12.79 -22.92 -7.41
N LEU A 146 -11.45 -22.98 -7.31
CA LEU A 146 -10.53 -22.14 -8.08
C LEU A 146 -10.04 -22.80 -9.38
N ILE A 147 -10.43 -24.05 -9.68
CA ILE A 147 -10.09 -24.74 -10.93
C ILE A 147 -11.04 -24.28 -12.05
N SER A 148 -10.50 -23.48 -12.97
CA SER A 148 -10.92 -23.16 -14.36
C SER A 148 -12.39 -23.11 -14.79
N ASP A 149 -13.35 -22.95 -13.90
CA ASP A 149 -14.70 -22.55 -14.31
C ASP A 149 -14.78 -21.03 -14.46
N ARG A 150 -15.29 -20.58 -15.61
CA ARG A 150 -15.52 -19.16 -15.86
C ARG A 150 -16.48 -18.61 -14.79
N PRO A 151 -16.16 -17.47 -14.15
CA PRO A 151 -16.97 -16.91 -13.07
C PRO A 151 -18.37 -16.51 -13.55
N ASP A 152 -19.36 -16.66 -12.65
CA ASP A 152 -20.73 -16.18 -12.87
C ASP A 152 -20.77 -14.65 -12.78
N PHE A 153 -20.48 -14.00 -13.91
CA PHE A 153 -20.49 -12.54 -14.02
C PHE A 153 -21.83 -11.93 -13.61
N LYS A 154 -22.97 -12.58 -13.90
CA LYS A 154 -24.29 -12.03 -13.60
C LYS A 154 -24.52 -11.96 -12.10
N ARG A 155 -24.15 -13.01 -11.37
CA ARG A 155 -24.21 -13.03 -9.91
C ARG A 155 -23.30 -11.98 -9.29
N ILE A 156 -22.04 -11.93 -9.72
CA ILE A 156 -21.05 -10.98 -9.21
C ILE A 156 -21.48 -9.54 -9.50
N GLU A 157 -21.92 -9.26 -10.73
CA GLU A 157 -22.46 -7.95 -11.10
C GLU A 157 -23.64 -7.56 -10.22
N THR A 158 -24.61 -8.45 -10.02
CA THR A 158 -25.78 -8.19 -9.16
C THR A 158 -25.34 -7.81 -7.74
N THR A 159 -24.38 -8.53 -7.17
CA THR A 159 -23.80 -8.24 -5.86
C THR A 159 -23.12 -6.87 -5.83
N ILE A 160 -22.30 -6.53 -6.83
CA ILE A 160 -21.65 -5.21 -6.91
C ILE A 160 -22.70 -4.10 -7.08
N GLN A 161 -23.73 -4.33 -7.89
CA GLN A 161 -24.80 -3.36 -8.13
C GLN A 161 -25.60 -3.07 -6.85
N ALA A 162 -25.69 -4.01 -5.91
CA ALA A 162 -26.33 -3.77 -4.62
C ALA A 162 -25.49 -2.91 -3.65
N GLN A 163 -24.20 -2.68 -3.93
CA GLN A 163 -23.31 -1.98 -3.01
C GLN A 163 -23.44 -0.45 -3.07
N GLY A 164 -23.30 0.23 -1.93
CA GLY A 164 -23.20 1.69 -1.84
C GLY A 164 -24.52 2.45 -2.07
N LYS A 165 -24.47 3.78 -1.95
CA LYS A 165 -25.61 4.67 -2.18
C LYS A 165 -25.55 5.28 -3.58
N GLY A 166 -26.68 5.34 -4.29
CA GLY A 166 -26.82 5.99 -5.61
C GLY A 166 -26.91 5.02 -6.79
N THR A 167 -27.55 5.46 -7.87
CA THR A 167 -27.95 4.62 -9.02
C THR A 167 -26.97 4.65 -10.20
N ALA A 168 -26.05 5.61 -10.25
CA ALA A 168 -25.14 5.78 -11.38
C ALA A 168 -23.68 5.37 -11.08
N LYS A 169 -23.22 5.57 -9.85
CA LYS A 169 -21.81 5.38 -9.47
C LYS A 169 -21.68 4.76 -8.08
N ILE A 170 -20.61 4.01 -7.88
CA ILE A 170 -20.18 3.49 -6.58
C ILE A 170 -18.93 4.25 -6.15
N SER A 171 -19.00 4.91 -4.98
CA SER A 171 -17.85 5.64 -4.43
C SER A 171 -16.90 4.68 -3.70
N ARG A 172 -15.59 4.88 -3.87
CA ARG A 172 -14.54 4.13 -3.16
C ARG A 172 -13.61 5.08 -2.39
N PRO A 173 -14.02 5.51 -1.17
CA PRO A 173 -13.30 6.52 -0.40
C PRO A 173 -11.87 6.13 -0.02
N VAL A 174 -11.57 4.83 0.07
CA VAL A 174 -10.21 4.30 0.32
C VAL A 174 -9.20 4.74 -0.73
N TYR A 175 -9.65 4.97 -1.97
CA TYR A 175 -8.86 5.47 -3.09
C TYR A 175 -9.06 6.98 -3.31
N GLY A 176 -9.50 7.71 -2.29
CA GLY A 176 -9.80 9.13 -2.39
C GLY A 176 -11.11 9.37 -3.15
N GLN A 177 -11.03 10.03 -4.31
CA GLN A 177 -12.19 10.43 -5.11
C GLN A 177 -12.58 9.42 -6.20
N LEU A 178 -12.07 8.18 -6.14
CA LEU A 178 -12.42 7.17 -7.13
C LEU A 178 -13.93 6.86 -7.09
N GLN A 179 -14.54 6.89 -8.27
CA GLN A 179 -15.93 6.53 -8.49
C GLN A 179 -16.02 5.54 -9.65
N ILE A 180 -16.64 4.39 -9.39
CA ILE A 180 -16.87 3.37 -10.41
C ILE A 180 -18.24 3.60 -11.04
N ALA A 181 -18.31 3.75 -12.36
CA ALA A 181 -19.58 3.86 -13.05
C ALA A 181 -20.28 2.50 -13.05
N ARG A 182 -21.54 2.46 -12.59
CA ARG A 182 -22.28 1.20 -12.50
C ARG A 182 -22.51 0.55 -13.87
N ALA A 183 -22.70 1.38 -14.90
CA ALA A 183 -22.87 0.92 -16.27
C ALA A 183 -21.63 0.22 -16.85
N SER A 184 -20.45 0.38 -16.24
CA SER A 184 -19.22 -0.27 -16.72
C SER A 184 -18.88 -1.56 -15.98
N ILE A 185 -19.64 -1.97 -14.97
CA ILE A 185 -19.30 -3.13 -14.12
C ILE A 185 -19.18 -4.42 -14.95
N SER A 186 -20.16 -4.72 -15.80
CA SER A 186 -20.13 -5.90 -16.67
C SER A 186 -18.84 -5.96 -17.51
N THR A 187 -18.52 -4.87 -18.22
CA THR A 187 -17.28 -4.76 -19.01
C THR A 187 -16.00 -4.85 -18.17
N MET A 188 -16.01 -4.31 -16.94
CA MET A 188 -14.87 -4.44 -16.03
C MET A 188 -14.63 -5.90 -15.65
N LEU A 189 -15.69 -6.65 -15.29
CA LEU A 189 -15.59 -8.07 -14.95
C LEU A 189 -15.05 -8.90 -16.12
N GLU A 190 -15.58 -8.69 -17.34
CA GLU A 190 -15.07 -9.36 -18.54
C GLU A 190 -13.59 -9.09 -18.77
N LYS A 191 -13.17 -7.82 -18.66
CA LYS A 191 -11.79 -7.44 -18.88
C LYS A 191 -10.85 -7.92 -17.76
N PHE A 192 -11.31 -7.97 -16.51
CA PHE A 192 -10.55 -8.58 -15.42
C PHE A 192 -10.35 -10.07 -15.65
N TRP A 193 -11.34 -10.78 -16.21
CA TRP A 193 -11.19 -12.19 -16.56
C TRP A 193 -10.16 -12.39 -17.68
N VAL A 194 -10.26 -11.62 -18.77
CA VAL A 194 -9.27 -11.67 -19.85
C VAL A 194 -7.86 -11.32 -19.37
N PHE A 195 -7.74 -10.37 -18.44
CA PHE A 195 -6.47 -10.07 -17.78
C PHE A 195 -5.96 -11.27 -16.98
N ALA A 196 -6.82 -11.90 -16.19
CA ALA A 196 -6.48 -13.05 -15.37
C ALA A 196 -5.98 -14.25 -16.20
N GLU A 197 -6.65 -14.57 -17.30
CA GLU A 197 -6.24 -15.64 -18.23
C GLU A 197 -4.86 -15.36 -18.85
N LYS A 198 -4.51 -14.09 -19.08
CA LYS A 198 -3.21 -13.72 -19.67
C LYS A 198 -2.06 -13.69 -18.66
N VAL A 199 -2.34 -13.37 -17.40
CA VAL A 199 -1.33 -13.37 -16.33
C VAL A 199 -0.90 -14.79 -15.98
N ILE A 200 -1.85 -15.73 -15.99
CA ILE A 200 -1.56 -17.14 -15.72
C ILE A 200 -1.03 -17.79 -17.00
N LYS A 201 0.29 -17.90 -17.11
CA LYS A 201 0.95 -18.57 -18.23
C LYS A 201 0.73 -20.09 -18.13
N GLU A 202 0.40 -20.72 -19.25
CA GLU A 202 0.19 -22.17 -19.36
C GLU A 202 1.46 -22.97 -19.00
N ASP A 203 2.63 -22.36 -19.16
CA ASP A 203 3.94 -22.97 -18.87
C ASP A 203 4.34 -22.89 -17.38
N GLY A 204 3.52 -22.26 -16.54
CA GLY A 204 3.78 -22.10 -15.10
C GLY A 204 4.91 -21.14 -14.75
N SER A 205 5.47 -20.41 -15.72
CA SER A 205 6.48 -19.38 -15.43
C SER A 205 5.84 -18.15 -14.76
N ALA A 206 6.52 -17.60 -13.76
CA ALA A 206 6.08 -16.34 -13.15
C ALA A 206 6.25 -15.17 -14.13
N CYS A 207 5.35 -14.21 -14.08
CA CYS A 207 5.55 -12.92 -14.74
C CYS A 207 6.38 -11.99 -13.87
N THR A 208 7.13 -11.10 -14.48
CA THR A 208 7.71 -9.94 -13.76
C THR A 208 6.61 -8.97 -13.35
N PHE A 209 6.88 -8.10 -12.36
CA PHE A 209 5.95 -7.05 -11.97
C PHE A 209 5.58 -6.14 -13.16
N GLU A 210 6.58 -5.75 -13.95
CA GLU A 210 6.46 -4.82 -15.07
C GLU A 210 5.59 -5.39 -16.19
N GLU A 211 5.72 -6.69 -16.47
CA GLU A 211 4.87 -7.40 -17.44
C GLU A 211 3.40 -7.34 -17.01
N VAL A 212 3.11 -7.69 -15.75
CA VAL A 212 1.74 -7.67 -15.21
C VAL A 212 1.18 -6.25 -15.16
N TYR A 213 1.97 -5.29 -14.70
CA TYR A 213 1.58 -3.89 -14.62
C TYR A 213 1.31 -3.28 -16.02
N THR A 214 2.14 -3.63 -17.01
CA THR A 214 1.95 -3.21 -18.41
C THR A 214 0.70 -3.86 -18.99
N LEU A 215 0.47 -5.14 -18.71
CA LEU A 215 -0.67 -5.89 -19.19
C LEU A 215 -1.99 -5.30 -18.66
N ILE A 216 -2.11 -5.02 -17.37
CA ILE A 216 -3.32 -4.41 -16.82
C ILE A 216 -3.55 -2.99 -17.38
N CYS A 217 -2.49 -2.20 -17.54
CA CYS A 217 -2.57 -0.87 -18.14
C CYS A 217 -3.05 -0.92 -19.60
N ASN A 218 -2.70 -1.98 -20.35
CA ASN A 218 -3.07 -2.14 -21.75
C ASN A 218 -4.40 -2.86 -21.97
N THR A 219 -5.04 -3.38 -20.92
CA THR A 219 -6.34 -4.06 -21.02
C THR A 219 -7.51 -3.06 -21.17
N ASP A 220 -7.27 -1.76 -20.95
CA ASP A 220 -8.25 -0.68 -21.07
C ASP A 220 -9.51 -0.91 -20.19
N ILE A 221 -9.31 -1.36 -18.96
CA ILE A 221 -10.40 -1.67 -18.02
C ILE A 221 -11.06 -0.36 -17.59
N PRO A 222 -12.40 -0.21 -17.73
CA PRO A 222 -13.07 1.01 -17.29
C PRO A 222 -12.73 1.37 -15.85
N THR A 223 -12.48 2.64 -15.56
CA THR A 223 -12.15 3.16 -14.21
C THR A 223 -10.82 2.67 -13.61
N VAL A 224 -10.06 1.86 -14.34
CA VAL A 224 -8.64 1.54 -14.08
C VAL A 224 -7.82 2.36 -15.09
N PRO A 225 -7.50 3.64 -14.80
CA PRO A 225 -6.72 4.45 -15.72
C PRO A 225 -5.32 3.86 -15.94
N LYS A 226 -4.81 3.99 -17.17
CA LYS A 226 -3.42 3.60 -17.48
C LYS A 226 -2.46 4.29 -16.53
N TYR A 227 -1.55 3.51 -15.96
CA TYR A 227 -0.56 3.98 -15.00
C TYR A 227 -1.14 4.62 -13.73
N GLY A 228 -2.42 4.38 -13.42
CA GLY A 228 -3.08 4.93 -12.24
C GLY A 228 -3.00 4.03 -11.02
N LEU A 229 -3.50 4.56 -9.89
CA LEU A 229 -3.47 3.91 -8.58
C LEU A 229 -4.03 2.49 -8.60
N LEU A 230 -5.18 2.26 -9.23
CA LEU A 230 -5.83 0.94 -9.18
C LEU A 230 -5.05 -0.12 -9.96
N ALA A 231 -4.41 0.25 -11.08
CA ALA A 231 -3.54 -0.65 -11.84
C ALA A 231 -2.31 -1.06 -11.01
N TRP A 232 -1.70 -0.08 -10.33
CA TRP A 232 -0.55 -0.31 -9.44
C TRP A 232 -0.93 -1.22 -8.28
N LEU A 233 -2.03 -0.89 -7.59
CA LEU A 233 -2.50 -1.68 -6.45
C LEU A 233 -2.84 -3.12 -6.81
N ILE A 234 -3.46 -3.36 -7.97
CA ILE A 234 -3.75 -4.72 -8.43
C ILE A 234 -2.44 -5.47 -8.70
N ALA A 235 -1.51 -4.91 -9.48
CA ALA A 235 -0.23 -5.57 -9.74
C ALA A 235 0.53 -5.88 -8.44
N SER A 236 0.57 -4.93 -7.50
CA SER A 236 1.18 -5.13 -6.18
C SER A 236 0.41 -6.08 -5.25
N ASP A 237 -0.86 -6.39 -5.51
CA ASP A 237 -1.51 -7.48 -4.77
C ASP A 237 -1.05 -8.82 -5.28
N LEU A 238 -0.93 -8.97 -6.60
CA LEU A 238 -0.57 -10.24 -7.23
C LEU A 238 0.81 -10.74 -6.76
N THR A 239 1.70 -9.85 -6.30
CA THR A 239 2.98 -10.23 -5.68
C THR A 239 2.80 -10.95 -4.35
N GLU A 240 1.76 -10.62 -3.56
CA GLU A 240 1.49 -11.26 -2.27
C GLU A 240 1.15 -12.75 -2.43
N TRP A 241 0.49 -13.10 -3.54
CA TRP A 241 0.17 -14.48 -3.94
C TRP A 241 1.26 -15.11 -4.83
N LYS A 242 2.43 -14.49 -4.94
CA LYS A 242 3.57 -14.97 -5.77
C LYS A 242 3.18 -15.22 -7.25
N ILE A 243 2.21 -14.48 -7.75
CA ILE A 243 1.72 -14.57 -9.14
C ILE A 243 2.68 -13.85 -10.09
N CYS A 244 3.29 -12.77 -9.59
CA CYS A 244 4.40 -12.11 -10.23
C CYS A 244 5.49 -11.75 -9.22
N GLU A 245 6.69 -11.48 -9.75
CA GLU A 245 7.82 -10.98 -8.97
C GLU A 245 7.49 -9.65 -8.29
N GLU A 246 8.17 -9.36 -7.18
CA GLU A 246 8.03 -8.07 -6.48
C GLU A 246 8.63 -6.93 -7.32
N PRO A 247 8.05 -5.71 -7.26
CA PRO A 247 8.64 -4.56 -7.94
C PRO A 247 9.99 -4.20 -7.31
N THR A 248 10.92 -3.77 -8.15
CA THR A 248 12.20 -3.22 -7.70
C THR A 248 12.02 -1.79 -7.17
N ILE A 249 13.03 -1.29 -6.46
CA ILE A 249 13.01 0.10 -5.99
C ILE A 249 13.05 1.09 -7.16
N GLU A 250 13.68 0.71 -8.27
CA GLU A 250 13.69 1.43 -9.54
C GLU A 250 12.27 1.50 -10.13
N THR A 251 11.53 0.39 -10.12
CA THR A 251 10.12 0.32 -10.55
C THR A 251 9.26 1.33 -9.77
N LEU A 252 9.45 1.43 -8.45
CA LEU A 252 8.76 2.41 -7.61
C LEU A 252 9.18 3.84 -7.93
N ALA A 253 10.48 4.10 -8.09
CA ALA A 253 11.00 5.43 -8.43
C ALA A 253 10.43 5.93 -9.77
N GLU A 254 10.36 5.06 -10.78
CA GLU A 254 9.70 5.35 -12.06
C GLU A 254 8.20 5.64 -11.88
N HIS A 255 7.50 4.80 -11.12
CA HIS A 255 6.07 4.97 -10.84
C HIS A 255 5.78 6.33 -10.17
N MET A 256 6.66 6.75 -9.26
CA MET A 256 6.59 8.03 -8.54
C MET A 256 7.07 9.23 -9.35
N GLY A 257 7.73 9.02 -10.50
CA GLY A 257 8.29 10.07 -11.34
C GLY A 257 9.57 10.72 -10.77
N VAL A 258 10.31 9.99 -9.93
CA VAL A 258 11.54 10.45 -9.28
C VAL A 258 12.78 9.63 -9.69
N ALA A 259 12.67 8.80 -10.74
CA ALA A 259 13.80 8.08 -11.30
C ALA A 259 14.90 9.05 -11.79
N SER A 260 16.15 8.74 -11.45
CA SER A 260 17.32 9.59 -11.70
C SER A 260 17.76 9.62 -13.18
N ASP A 261 17.29 8.68 -14.00
CA ASP A 261 17.78 8.44 -15.36
C ASP A 261 17.02 9.22 -16.47
N GLN A 262 16.36 10.34 -16.13
CA GLN A 262 15.54 11.15 -17.06
C GLN A 262 14.41 10.38 -17.79
N ARG A 263 14.16 9.10 -17.48
CA ARG A 263 12.99 8.35 -17.99
C ARG A 263 11.68 8.71 -17.29
N SER A 264 11.76 9.63 -16.32
CA SER A 264 10.62 10.31 -15.68
C SER A 264 9.79 11.06 -16.73
N SER A 265 8.95 10.31 -17.44
CA SER A 265 7.85 10.91 -18.15
C SER A 265 6.83 11.33 -17.10
N THR A 266 6.46 12.61 -17.13
CA THR A 266 5.31 13.17 -16.42
C THR A 266 4.03 12.49 -16.91
N LYS A 267 3.84 11.20 -16.59
CA LYS A 267 2.65 10.45 -16.94
C LYS A 267 1.53 11.00 -16.05
N ARG A 268 0.52 11.62 -16.67
CA ARG A 268 -0.74 11.96 -15.99
C ARG A 268 -1.25 10.68 -15.31
N GLY A 269 -1.15 10.59 -13.97
CA GLY A 269 -1.58 9.41 -13.22
C GLY A 269 -0.68 8.95 -12.08
N SER A 270 0.57 9.45 -11.98
CA SER A 270 1.47 9.10 -10.87
C SER A 270 0.81 9.31 -9.49
N PRO A 271 1.01 8.40 -8.53
CA PRO A 271 0.34 8.45 -7.24
C PRO A 271 0.76 9.73 -6.51
N SER A 272 -0.22 10.57 -6.18
CA SER A 272 0.10 11.86 -5.59
C SER A 272 0.67 11.74 -4.17
N GLY A 273 0.37 10.66 -3.44
CA GLY A 273 0.78 10.48 -2.04
C GLY A 273 2.29 10.33 -1.86
N PRO A 274 2.93 9.29 -2.44
CA PRO A 274 4.35 9.01 -2.19
C PRO A 274 5.28 10.13 -2.66
N ASN A 275 5.03 10.70 -3.84
CA ASN A 275 5.82 11.83 -4.36
C ASN A 275 5.68 13.08 -3.47
N LYS A 276 4.45 13.41 -3.02
CA LYS A 276 4.24 14.52 -2.07
C LYS A 276 4.94 14.28 -0.74
N ALA A 277 5.05 13.04 -0.26
CA ALA A 277 5.78 12.74 0.96
C ALA A 277 7.27 13.07 0.81
N LEU A 278 7.91 12.65 -0.30
CA LEU A 278 9.31 12.99 -0.55
C LEU A 278 9.53 14.50 -0.65
N LYS A 279 8.67 15.22 -1.38
CA LYS A 279 8.73 16.69 -1.48
C LYS A 279 8.55 17.37 -0.14
N ARG A 280 7.66 16.86 0.70
CA ARG A 280 7.47 17.38 2.06
C ARG A 280 8.73 17.21 2.91
N VAL A 281 9.38 16.04 2.84
CA VAL A 281 10.63 15.80 3.56
C VAL A 281 11.75 16.70 3.00
N GLU A 282 11.79 16.94 1.69
CA GLU A 282 12.70 17.90 1.07
C GLU A 282 12.45 19.33 1.58
N GLU A 283 11.19 19.76 1.71
CA GLU A 283 10.83 21.05 2.28
C GLU A 283 11.29 21.17 3.75
N GLU A 284 11.12 20.12 4.57
CA GLU A 284 11.63 20.07 5.94
C GLU A 284 13.18 20.13 5.98
N TYR A 285 13.85 19.42 5.07
CA TYR A 285 15.31 19.45 4.92
C TYR A 285 15.81 20.84 4.50
N LYS A 286 15.13 21.50 3.56
CA LYS A 286 15.48 22.85 3.11
C LYS A 286 15.44 23.86 4.25
N VAL A 287 14.43 23.77 5.10
CA VAL A 287 14.35 24.59 6.32
C VAL A 287 15.54 24.27 7.21
N PHE A 288 15.80 22.99 7.50
CA PHE A 288 16.92 22.57 8.35
C PHE A 288 18.28 23.08 7.85
N ALA A 289 18.58 22.90 6.56
CA ALA A 289 19.85 23.28 5.95
C ALA A 289 20.12 24.79 5.99
N THR A 290 19.07 25.62 6.08
CA THR A 290 19.19 27.08 6.02
C THR A 290 19.08 27.78 7.38
N ILE A 291 18.78 27.05 8.47
CA ILE A 291 18.58 27.62 9.82
C ILE A 291 19.81 28.40 10.33
N ASP A 292 21.02 27.96 10.00
CA ASP A 292 22.28 28.59 10.45
C ASP A 292 23.06 29.26 9.29
N GLY A 293 22.36 29.69 8.24
CA GLY A 293 22.99 30.31 7.07
C GLY A 293 23.75 29.32 6.16
N GLY A 294 23.50 28.02 6.33
CA GLY A 294 24.02 26.97 5.46
C GLY A 294 23.46 27.04 4.04
N GLU A 295 24.21 26.46 3.09
CA GLU A 295 23.78 26.36 1.70
C GLU A 295 22.81 25.17 1.54
N TYR A 296 21.66 25.43 0.90
CA TYR A 296 20.74 24.38 0.51
C TYR A 296 21.21 23.71 -0.77
N ILE A 297 21.50 22.41 -0.69
CA ILE A 297 21.78 21.56 -1.86
C ILE A 297 20.56 20.66 -2.07
N ALA A 298 19.90 20.80 -3.21
CA ALA A 298 18.72 19.99 -3.52
C ALA A 298 19.11 18.50 -3.57
N PRO A 299 18.47 17.62 -2.78
CA PRO A 299 18.77 16.20 -2.80
C PRO A 299 18.17 15.54 -4.05
N ASP A 300 18.82 14.47 -4.53
CA ASP A 300 18.19 13.57 -5.49
C ASP A 300 17.20 12.65 -4.75
N LEU A 301 15.91 12.90 -4.94
CA LEU A 301 14.84 12.18 -4.25
C LEU A 301 14.84 10.68 -4.58
N GLY A 302 15.23 10.29 -5.79
CA GLY A 302 15.31 8.89 -6.21
C GLY A 302 16.48 8.18 -5.52
N VAL A 303 17.66 8.80 -5.49
CA VAL A 303 18.83 8.27 -4.78
C VAL A 303 18.56 8.15 -3.28
N GLY A 304 17.96 9.17 -2.67
CA GLY A 304 17.61 9.12 -1.25
C GLY A 304 16.62 8.01 -0.92
N LEU A 305 15.64 7.76 -1.81
CA LEU A 305 14.70 6.64 -1.67
C LEU A 305 15.41 5.28 -1.72
N VAL A 306 16.33 5.09 -2.67
CA VAL A 306 17.13 3.86 -2.83
C VAL A 306 18.01 3.60 -1.60
N ASN A 307 18.70 4.62 -1.11
CA ASN A 307 19.60 4.48 0.04
C ASN A 307 18.84 4.15 1.33
N VAL A 308 17.69 4.80 1.55
CA VAL A 308 16.83 4.51 2.70
C VAL A 308 16.22 3.12 2.60
N TRP A 309 15.77 2.71 1.41
CA TRP A 309 15.28 1.33 1.19
C TRP A 309 16.35 0.28 1.51
N ARG A 310 17.58 0.48 1.04
CA ARG A 310 18.71 -0.41 1.32
C ARG A 310 18.97 -0.58 2.83
N VAL A 311 18.85 0.51 3.60
CA VAL A 311 18.99 0.46 5.06
C VAL A 311 17.82 -0.24 5.74
N LEU A 312 16.58 -0.10 5.24
CA LEU A 312 15.42 -0.84 5.76
C LEU A 312 15.49 -2.34 5.44
N GLU A 313 15.91 -2.69 4.22
CA GLU A 313 16.06 -4.07 3.76
C GLU A 313 17.21 -4.79 4.47
N HIS A 314 18.30 -4.06 4.73
CA HIS A 314 19.49 -4.57 5.40
C HIS A 314 19.97 -3.62 6.51
N PRO A 315 19.29 -3.63 7.69
CA PRO A 315 19.65 -2.71 8.76
C PRO A 315 21.08 -2.94 9.27
N PRO A 316 21.89 -1.87 9.36
CA PRO A 316 23.31 -2.00 9.69
C PRO A 316 23.50 -2.50 11.12
N ALA A 317 24.61 -3.22 11.36
CA ALA A 317 24.93 -3.77 12.69
C ALA A 317 25.03 -2.71 13.79
N CYS A 318 25.35 -1.46 13.45
CA CYS A 318 25.38 -0.34 14.40
C CYS A 318 23.98 0.19 14.79
N ALA A 319 22.91 -0.28 14.15
CA ALA A 319 21.52 0.10 14.42
C ALA A 319 20.67 -1.14 14.83
N PRO A 320 20.97 -1.81 15.96
CA PRO A 320 20.22 -3.00 16.39
C PRO A 320 18.73 -2.72 16.65
N TRP A 321 18.38 -1.50 17.07
CA TRP A 321 16.99 -1.06 17.24
C TRP A 321 16.19 -1.11 15.92
N LEU A 322 16.86 -0.85 14.78
CA LEU A 322 16.21 -0.91 13.47
C LEU A 322 16.05 -2.36 13.00
N GLN A 323 17.01 -3.23 13.33
CA GLN A 323 16.87 -4.68 13.11
C GLN A 323 15.67 -5.24 13.86
N GLU A 324 15.51 -4.85 15.13
CA GLU A 324 14.36 -5.22 15.96
C GLU A 324 13.04 -4.71 15.35
N LEU A 325 12.97 -3.42 14.99
CA LEU A 325 11.78 -2.84 14.38
C LEU A 325 11.40 -3.53 13.06
N VAL A 326 12.36 -3.80 12.18
CA VAL A 326 12.11 -4.49 10.90
C VAL A 326 11.66 -5.94 11.16
N GLU A 327 12.22 -6.61 12.15
CA GLU A 327 11.80 -7.96 12.54
C GLU A 327 10.38 -7.98 13.14
N GLU A 328 10.00 -6.96 13.93
CA GLU A 328 8.61 -6.80 14.40
C GLU A 328 7.65 -6.60 13.24
N CYS A 329 8.03 -5.78 12.26
CA CYS A 329 7.25 -5.61 11.03
C CYS A 329 7.13 -6.92 10.25
N ARG A 330 8.22 -7.69 10.15
CA ARG A 330 8.23 -9.00 9.49
C ARG A 330 7.28 -9.98 10.17
N LYS A 331 7.32 -10.06 11.51
CA LYS A 331 6.38 -10.87 12.29
C LYS A 331 4.94 -10.39 12.09
N ALA A 332 4.73 -9.09 11.99
CA ALA A 332 3.40 -8.52 11.84
C ALA A 332 2.76 -8.80 10.47
N GLN A 333 3.57 -8.82 9.41
CA GLN A 333 3.11 -9.07 8.05
C GLN A 333 3.24 -10.54 7.62
N CYS A 334 3.90 -11.37 8.41
CA CYS A 334 4.28 -12.74 8.05
C CYS A 334 5.17 -12.84 6.79
N ARG A 335 5.88 -11.76 6.43
CA ARG A 335 6.90 -11.68 5.37
C ARG A 335 7.80 -10.48 5.61
N ALA A 336 8.95 -10.41 4.94
CA ALA A 336 9.81 -9.22 4.97
C ALA A 336 9.08 -8.00 4.39
N LEU A 337 9.51 -6.79 4.79
CA LEU A 337 9.08 -5.55 4.14
C LEU A 337 9.40 -5.63 2.65
N SER A 338 8.50 -5.13 1.80
CA SER A 338 8.72 -5.02 0.36
C SER A 338 8.70 -3.57 -0.10
N VAL A 339 9.13 -3.32 -1.34
CA VAL A 339 9.06 -2.00 -1.99
C VAL A 339 7.61 -1.47 -2.01
N VAL A 340 6.63 -2.37 -2.04
CA VAL A 340 5.22 -2.01 -1.96
C VAL A 340 4.85 -1.45 -0.59
N ASP A 341 5.44 -1.97 0.49
CA ASP A 341 5.26 -1.39 1.83
C ASP A 341 5.89 0.00 1.91
N LEU A 342 7.04 0.21 1.26
CA LEU A 342 7.66 1.54 1.18
C LEU A 342 6.75 2.58 0.52
N GLU A 343 6.10 2.22 -0.60
CA GLU A 343 5.10 3.08 -1.23
C GLU A 343 3.95 3.43 -0.28
N HIS A 344 3.41 2.42 0.42
CA HIS A 344 2.35 2.61 1.40
C HIS A 344 2.78 3.49 2.59
N MET A 345 4.01 3.31 3.09
CA MET A 345 4.58 4.11 4.17
C MET A 345 4.69 5.58 3.76
N LEU A 346 5.22 5.86 2.56
CA LEU A 346 5.29 7.22 2.02
C LEU A 346 3.89 7.84 1.88
N CYS A 347 2.91 7.07 1.40
CA CYS A 347 1.50 7.47 1.40
C CYS A 347 0.99 7.88 2.79
N LYS A 348 1.48 7.25 3.88
CA LYS A 348 1.07 7.60 5.25
C LYS A 348 1.83 8.81 5.78
N ILE A 349 3.07 9.03 5.36
CA ILE A 349 3.81 10.26 5.67
C ILE A 349 3.01 11.48 5.17
N GLU A 350 2.52 11.44 3.92
CA GLU A 350 1.69 12.52 3.37
C GLU A 350 0.40 12.73 4.16
N ARG A 351 -0.27 11.64 4.55
CA ARG A 351 -1.54 11.71 5.31
C ARG A 351 -1.38 12.18 6.74
N TYR A 352 -0.30 11.77 7.42
CA TYR A 352 -0.01 12.18 8.79
C TYR A 352 0.34 13.66 8.82
N GLY A 353 1.15 14.09 7.86
CA GLY A 353 1.66 15.44 7.80
C GLY A 353 0.72 16.45 7.12
N GLY A 354 -0.19 16.00 6.25
CA GLY A 354 -1.14 16.88 5.56
C GLY A 354 -2.05 17.60 6.55
N LYS A 355 -2.64 18.74 6.14
CA LYS A 355 -3.76 19.33 6.88
C LYS A 355 -4.82 18.24 6.98
N THR A 356 -4.90 17.57 8.12
CA THR A 356 -6.00 16.65 8.40
C THR A 356 -7.25 17.51 8.30
N GLY A 357 -7.95 17.42 7.16
CA GLY A 357 -9.29 17.94 7.00
C GLY A 357 -10.19 17.39 8.08
#